data_AF-A0A0L8VES4-F1
#
_entry.id   AF-A0A0L8VES4-F1
#
_cell.length_a   1.000
_cell.length_b   1.000
_cell.length_c   1.000
_cell.angle_alpha   90.00
_cell.angle_beta   90.00
_cell.angle_gamma   90.00
#
_symmetry.space_group_name_H-M   'P 1'
#
loop_
_entity.id
_entity.type
_entity.pdbx_description
1 polymer ?
#
loop_
_entity_poly.entity_id
_entity_poly.type
_entity_poly.pdbx_seq_one_letter_code
_entity_poly.pdbx_strand_id
1 'polypeptide(L)'
;MMKKQILFLTFMVLAVLAGITKSFGQNLTTAPTGCPTPKAIDATCVSSGPLNPIAGTTYEYTVSVSDPGNTTINWFVTTNANFITNGILTTDIEAIGGDFITAAGTTPTYAAYNNAANTEETIDITWKSFDPSTDVFLVTYAETATGCTDNVQVYKIVPVHAFTLDMVALGTDGVLNTNREDCVSKVQGAAWDATAGEVVMDYGVNYIYFAVTAANFSHSWLPTFQVESDMVAAGGNTMAVDWAYPTDAVSGTWNSTTAGSGDFTSNIFTADDAVLPSGGAAGVDASGECIIVRLTVDHNKNETLAAINIDFAVDGIMYDPSTSAYATADLGDLHTTDGPDAGTADDCPWVDGYANDVLDYTLTPRPTVTDGTAPAGDDFLPKN
;
A
#
# COMPACT_ATOMS: atom_id res chain seq x y z
N MET A 1 42.89 -39.96 21.30
CA MET A 1 42.66 -38.66 21.97
C MET A 1 42.67 -37.59 20.90
N MET A 2 41.52 -36.99 20.57
CA MET A 2 41.31 -35.84 19.65
C MET A 2 39.80 -35.53 19.53
N LYS A 3 38.93 -36.48 19.90
CA LYS A 3 37.46 -36.33 19.87
C LYS A 3 36.87 -35.28 20.83
N LYS A 4 37.59 -34.84 21.87
CA LYS A 4 37.08 -33.87 22.86
C LYS A 4 37.28 -32.40 22.44
N GLN A 5 38.22 -32.13 21.52
CA GLN A 5 38.49 -30.76 21.05
C GLN A 5 37.51 -30.31 19.95
N ILE A 6 37.03 -31.23 19.12
CA ILE A 6 36.00 -30.92 18.10
C ILE A 6 34.69 -30.47 18.76
N LEU A 7 34.30 -31.07 19.89
CA LEU A 7 33.04 -30.75 20.56
C LEU A 7 33.03 -29.34 21.16
N PHE A 8 34.17 -28.89 21.73
CA PHE A 8 34.28 -27.52 22.27
C PHE A 8 34.30 -26.47 21.16
N LEU A 9 34.95 -26.76 20.01
CA LEU A 9 34.96 -25.84 18.87
C LEU A 9 33.57 -25.70 18.23
N THR A 10 32.81 -26.79 18.11
CA THR A 10 31.43 -26.73 17.59
C THR A 10 30.47 -25.99 18.52
N PHE A 11 30.63 -26.09 19.84
CA PHE A 11 29.80 -25.35 20.79
C PHE A 11 30.11 -23.85 20.81
N MET A 12 31.37 -23.46 20.59
CA MET A 12 31.77 -22.05 20.55
C MET A 12 31.33 -21.37 19.24
N VAL A 13 31.37 -22.07 18.10
CA VAL A 13 30.81 -21.59 16.82
C VAL A 13 29.29 -21.45 16.89
N LEU A 14 28.59 -22.38 17.55
CA LEU A 14 27.13 -22.30 17.73
C LEU A 14 26.72 -21.17 18.71
N ALA A 15 27.54 -20.87 19.71
CA ALA A 15 27.28 -19.77 20.66
C ALA A 15 27.52 -18.38 20.07
N VAL A 16 28.45 -18.24 19.11
CA VAL A 16 28.64 -16.98 18.35
C VAL A 16 27.48 -16.76 17.37
N LEU A 17 26.97 -17.82 16.73
CA LEU A 17 25.81 -17.73 15.84
C LEU A 17 24.47 -17.52 16.58
N ALA A 18 24.35 -18.01 17.83
CA ALA A 18 23.16 -17.83 18.65
C ALA A 18 23.12 -16.48 19.40
N GLY A 19 24.23 -15.73 19.43
CA GLY A 19 24.36 -14.47 20.17
C GLY A 19 23.82 -13.23 19.44
N ILE A 20 23.51 -13.34 18.14
CA ILE A 20 23.18 -12.20 17.27
C ILE A 20 21.66 -11.98 17.14
N THR A 21 20.82 -12.77 17.80
CA THR A 21 19.35 -12.68 17.60
C THR A 21 18.67 -11.57 18.40
N LYS A 22 19.42 -10.64 19.00
CA LYS A 22 18.85 -9.44 19.63
C LYS A 22 19.20 -8.22 18.80
N SER A 23 18.49 -8.05 17.70
CA SER A 23 18.39 -6.74 17.05
C SER A 23 17.72 -5.77 18.04
N PHE A 24 18.48 -4.78 18.51
CA PHE A 24 17.97 -3.64 19.27
C PHE A 24 17.55 -2.49 18.35
N GLY A 25 16.96 -2.84 17.19
CA GLY A 25 16.38 -1.86 16.29
C GLY A 25 15.35 -0.99 17.00
N GLN A 26 15.18 0.23 16.51
CA GLN A 26 14.24 1.20 17.06
C GLN A 26 12.81 0.70 16.76
N ASN A 27 12.24 -0.11 17.65
CA ASN A 27 10.94 -0.74 17.39
C ASN A 27 9.82 0.31 17.28
N LEU A 28 8.89 0.09 16.37
CA LEU A 28 7.63 0.83 16.34
C LEU A 28 6.85 0.53 17.63
N THR A 29 6.53 1.58 18.39
CA THR A 29 5.87 1.48 19.71
C THR A 29 4.40 1.86 19.66
N THR A 30 3.99 2.59 18.62
CA THR A 30 2.63 3.09 18.44
C THR A 30 2.27 3.02 16.96
N ALA A 31 1.06 2.58 16.66
CA ALA A 31 0.54 2.61 15.29
C ALA A 31 0.22 4.06 14.91
N PRO A 32 0.32 4.43 13.62
CA PRO A 32 -0.13 5.76 13.22
C PRO A 32 -1.63 5.94 13.48
N THR A 33 -2.03 7.16 13.82
CA THR A 33 -3.44 7.50 14.10
C THR A 33 -4.29 7.62 12.84
N GLY A 34 -3.66 7.65 11.67
CA GLY A 34 -4.29 7.73 10.36
C GLY A 34 -3.28 7.42 9.27
N CYS A 35 -3.79 7.26 8.04
CA CYS A 35 -2.97 6.98 6.87
C CYS A 35 -2.54 8.28 6.17
N PRO A 36 -1.42 8.28 5.42
CA PRO A 36 -1.18 9.28 4.38
C PRO A 36 -2.43 9.50 3.54
N THR A 37 -2.74 10.74 3.20
CA THR A 37 -3.91 11.04 2.36
C THR A 37 -3.61 10.63 0.93
N PRO A 38 -4.42 9.75 0.31
CA PRO A 38 -4.23 9.38 -1.09
C PRO A 38 -4.33 10.60 -2.01
N LYS A 39 -3.45 10.70 -3.00
CA LYS A 39 -3.54 11.68 -4.06
C LYS A 39 -4.51 11.18 -5.12
N ALA A 40 -5.67 11.82 -5.21
CA ALA A 40 -6.66 11.48 -6.21
C ALA A 40 -6.11 11.65 -7.64
N ILE A 41 -6.49 10.74 -8.53
CA ILE A 41 -6.25 10.87 -9.97
C ILE A 41 -7.03 12.07 -10.50
N ASP A 42 -6.32 12.99 -11.16
CA ASP A 42 -6.91 14.13 -11.86
C ASP A 42 -7.99 13.65 -12.86
N ALA A 43 -9.16 14.30 -12.78
CA ALA A 43 -10.32 14.00 -13.62
C ALA A 43 -10.10 14.29 -15.12
N THR A 44 -9.02 15.01 -15.48
CA THR A 44 -8.60 15.21 -16.87
C THR A 44 -7.91 13.98 -17.45
N CYS A 45 -7.34 13.14 -16.58
CA CYS A 45 -6.60 11.94 -16.94
C CYS A 45 -7.52 10.73 -17.08
N VAL A 46 -8.44 10.57 -16.13
CA VAL A 46 -9.44 9.51 -16.17
C VAL A 46 -10.80 10.10 -16.47
N SER A 47 -11.41 9.69 -17.59
CA SER A 47 -12.80 10.05 -17.91
C SER A 47 -13.76 9.29 -16.98
N SER A 48 -13.91 9.82 -15.78
CA SER A 48 -14.86 9.32 -14.78
C SER A 48 -16.22 10.02 -14.89
N GLY A 49 -17.25 9.33 -14.46
CA GLY A 49 -18.60 9.87 -14.42
C GLY A 49 -19.60 8.84 -13.90
N PRO A 50 -20.90 9.17 -13.84
CA PRO A 50 -21.90 8.24 -13.31
C PRO A 50 -21.95 6.90 -14.06
N LEU A 51 -21.61 6.86 -15.35
CA LEU A 51 -21.56 5.59 -16.10
C LEU A 51 -20.20 4.89 -16.03
N ASN A 52 -19.15 5.64 -15.68
CA ASN A 52 -17.80 5.11 -15.52
C ASN A 52 -17.24 5.53 -14.16
N PRO A 53 -17.78 4.99 -13.05
CA PRO A 53 -17.45 5.47 -11.72
C PRO A 53 -16.04 5.07 -11.32
N ILE A 54 -15.39 5.94 -10.56
CA ILE A 54 -14.22 5.61 -9.75
C ILE A 54 -14.74 5.10 -8.40
N ALA A 55 -14.12 4.04 -7.90
CA ALA A 55 -14.42 3.50 -6.58
C ALA A 55 -14.39 4.59 -5.51
N GLY A 56 -15.33 4.56 -4.57
CA GLY A 56 -15.36 5.52 -3.47
C GLY A 56 -15.92 6.91 -3.77
N THR A 57 -16.09 7.26 -5.04
CA THR A 57 -16.73 8.53 -5.41
C THR A 57 -18.24 8.36 -5.47
N THR A 58 -18.98 9.29 -4.86
CA THR A 58 -20.44 9.34 -4.94
C THR A 58 -20.87 9.98 -6.24
N TYR A 59 -21.74 9.29 -6.99
CA TYR A 59 -22.32 9.78 -8.23
C TYR A 59 -23.84 9.90 -8.10
N GLU A 60 -24.39 10.96 -8.69
CA GLU A 60 -25.84 11.19 -8.75
C GLU A 60 -26.42 10.64 -10.06
N TYR A 61 -27.57 9.99 -9.95
CA TYR A 61 -28.35 9.48 -11.06
C TYR A 61 -29.75 10.05 -10.98
N THR A 62 -30.19 10.70 -12.06
CA THR A 62 -31.48 11.38 -12.12
C THR A 62 -32.27 10.92 -13.34
N VAL A 63 -33.55 10.64 -13.14
CA VAL A 63 -34.53 10.50 -14.22
C VAL A 63 -35.50 11.68 -14.24
N SER A 64 -36.39 11.72 -15.22
CA SER A 64 -37.56 12.58 -15.17
C SER A 64 -38.78 11.77 -15.54
N VAL A 65 -39.82 11.85 -14.72
CA VAL A 65 -41.10 11.17 -14.95
C VAL A 65 -42.17 12.18 -15.36
N SER A 66 -43.21 11.71 -16.06
CA SER A 66 -44.27 12.60 -16.57
C SER A 66 -45.17 13.18 -15.48
N ASP A 67 -45.21 12.57 -14.29
CA ASP A 67 -45.99 13.02 -13.13
C ASP A 67 -45.14 12.95 -11.83
N PRO A 68 -44.20 13.90 -11.64
CA PRO A 68 -43.29 13.93 -10.50
C PRO A 68 -44.03 14.03 -9.17
N GLY A 69 -43.54 13.31 -8.14
CA GLY A 69 -44.15 13.27 -6.80
C GLY A 69 -45.37 12.34 -6.68
N ASN A 70 -45.92 11.84 -7.79
CA ASN A 70 -47.01 10.86 -7.80
C ASN A 70 -46.58 9.51 -8.39
N THR A 71 -45.56 9.50 -9.25
CA THR A 71 -44.98 8.26 -9.81
C THR A 71 -44.04 7.65 -8.78
N THR A 72 -44.18 6.35 -8.50
CA THR A 72 -43.22 5.64 -7.66
C THR A 72 -42.00 5.23 -8.47
N ILE A 73 -40.80 5.33 -7.89
CA ILE A 73 -39.54 5.09 -8.58
C ILE A 73 -38.67 4.15 -7.75
N ASN A 74 -38.49 2.91 -8.21
CA ASN A 74 -37.60 1.96 -7.55
C ASN A 74 -36.21 1.98 -8.20
N TRP A 75 -35.17 2.26 -7.41
CA TRP A 75 -33.78 2.28 -7.83
C TRP A 75 -33.02 1.10 -7.23
N PHE A 76 -32.34 0.31 -8.06
CA PHE A 76 -31.54 -0.81 -7.56
C PHE A 76 -30.42 -1.21 -8.53
N VAL A 77 -29.37 -1.83 -8.00
CA VAL A 77 -28.26 -2.39 -8.78
C VAL A 77 -28.44 -3.91 -8.95
N THR A 78 -28.07 -4.44 -10.11
CA THR A 78 -28.13 -5.89 -10.39
C THR A 78 -27.11 -6.28 -11.46
N THR A 79 -26.72 -7.56 -11.48
CA THR A 79 -25.99 -8.19 -12.59
C THR A 79 -26.91 -9.04 -13.48
N ASN A 80 -28.17 -9.23 -13.10
CA ASN A 80 -29.13 -9.99 -13.88
C ASN A 80 -29.59 -9.20 -15.11
N ALA A 81 -29.25 -9.72 -16.30
CA ALA A 81 -29.65 -9.13 -17.58
C ALA A 81 -31.19 -9.18 -17.84
N ASN A 82 -31.96 -9.93 -17.03
CA ASN A 82 -33.42 -10.00 -17.11
C ASN A 82 -34.07 -9.17 -15.99
N PHE A 83 -34.18 -7.87 -16.21
CA PHE A 83 -34.70 -6.92 -15.20
C PHE A 83 -36.18 -7.15 -14.84
N ILE A 84 -37.00 -7.59 -15.79
CA ILE A 84 -38.42 -7.92 -15.61
C ILE A 84 -38.73 -9.25 -16.30
N THR A 85 -39.35 -10.18 -15.59
CA THR A 85 -39.86 -11.44 -16.15
C THR A 85 -41.34 -11.59 -15.80
N ASN A 86 -42.20 -11.74 -16.81
CA ASN A 86 -43.66 -11.84 -16.64
C ASN A 86 -44.27 -10.68 -15.83
N GLY A 87 -43.75 -9.46 -16.00
CA GLY A 87 -44.21 -8.26 -15.29
C GLY A 87 -43.74 -8.16 -13.84
N ILE A 88 -42.78 -9.00 -13.43
CA ILE A 88 -42.20 -8.97 -12.07
C ILE A 88 -40.73 -8.56 -12.19
N LEU A 89 -40.34 -7.54 -11.41
CA LEU A 89 -38.94 -7.12 -11.29
C LEU A 89 -38.06 -8.26 -10.78
N THR A 90 -36.80 -8.28 -11.22
CA THR A 90 -35.80 -9.20 -10.67
C THR A 90 -35.70 -9.04 -9.15
N THR A 91 -35.59 -10.16 -8.45
CA THR A 91 -35.28 -10.19 -7.00
C THR A 91 -33.78 -10.31 -6.75
N ASP A 92 -33.00 -10.56 -7.80
CA ASP A 92 -31.55 -10.58 -7.76
C ASP A 92 -31.05 -9.14 -7.75
N ILE A 93 -31.05 -8.55 -6.56
CA ILE A 93 -30.72 -7.14 -6.32
C ILE A 93 -29.51 -7.10 -5.41
N GLU A 94 -28.52 -6.33 -5.84
CA GLU A 94 -27.31 -6.06 -5.08
C GLU A 94 -27.64 -5.35 -3.76
N ALA A 95 -27.07 -5.84 -2.67
CA ALA A 95 -27.25 -5.24 -1.35
C ALA A 95 -26.25 -4.09 -1.12
N ILE A 96 -26.63 -3.08 -0.32
CA ILE A 96 -25.66 -2.06 0.12
C ILE A 96 -24.54 -2.75 0.90
N GLY A 97 -23.29 -2.47 0.53
CA GLY A 97 -22.11 -3.12 1.08
C GLY A 97 -21.75 -4.45 0.43
N GLY A 98 -22.50 -4.89 -0.59
CA GLY A 98 -22.24 -6.09 -1.40
C GLY A 98 -21.01 -6.00 -2.29
N ASP A 99 -21.01 -6.66 -3.44
CA ASP A 99 -19.84 -6.72 -4.34
C ASP A 99 -19.56 -5.40 -5.07
N PHE A 100 -20.59 -4.60 -5.39
CA PHE A 100 -20.45 -3.45 -6.30
C PHE A 100 -20.73 -2.09 -5.66
N ILE A 101 -21.54 -2.03 -4.61
CA ILE A 101 -21.95 -0.76 -3.99
C ILE A 101 -21.44 -0.63 -2.55
N THR A 102 -20.83 0.52 -2.25
CA THR A 102 -20.42 0.89 -0.90
C THR A 102 -21.57 1.52 -0.15
N ALA A 103 -22.27 2.46 -0.79
CA ALA A 103 -23.39 3.21 -0.22
C ALA A 103 -24.36 3.63 -1.32
N ALA A 104 -25.65 3.79 -0.98
CA ALA A 104 -26.66 4.31 -1.90
C ALA A 104 -27.82 4.97 -1.15
N GLY A 105 -28.41 6.02 -1.71
CA GLY A 105 -29.55 6.74 -1.13
C GLY A 105 -29.19 7.42 0.20
N THR A 106 -28.00 7.99 0.31
CA THR A 106 -27.48 8.57 1.56
C THR A 106 -27.89 10.03 1.76
N THR A 107 -28.16 10.74 0.66
CA THR A 107 -28.59 12.13 0.70
C THR A 107 -30.07 12.23 1.09
N PRO A 108 -30.44 12.95 2.18
CA PRO A 108 -31.81 12.93 2.72
C PRO A 108 -32.94 13.37 1.77
N THR A 109 -32.62 14.10 0.70
CA THR A 109 -33.58 14.57 -0.31
C THR A 109 -33.68 13.66 -1.54
N TYR A 110 -32.90 12.58 -1.57
CA TYR A 110 -32.85 11.62 -2.68
C TYR A 110 -33.62 10.34 -2.33
N ALA A 111 -33.85 9.53 -3.35
CA ALA A 111 -34.53 8.25 -3.23
C ALA A 111 -33.75 7.31 -2.29
N ALA A 112 -34.48 6.56 -1.46
CA ALA A 112 -33.88 5.48 -0.69
C ALA A 112 -33.59 4.27 -1.60
N TYR A 113 -32.46 3.60 -1.41
CA TYR A 113 -32.07 2.47 -2.24
C TYR A 113 -33.06 1.29 -2.12
N ASN A 114 -33.41 0.67 -3.26
CA ASN A 114 -34.33 -0.46 -3.40
C ASN A 114 -35.65 -0.28 -2.63
N ASN A 115 -36.24 0.91 -2.71
CA ASN A 115 -37.51 1.25 -2.08
C ASN A 115 -38.57 1.56 -3.15
N ALA A 116 -39.53 0.67 -3.33
CA ALA A 116 -40.61 0.85 -4.29
C ALA A 116 -41.59 1.99 -3.94
N ALA A 117 -41.48 2.61 -2.76
CA ALA A 117 -42.32 3.72 -2.34
C ALA A 117 -41.70 5.11 -2.60
N ASN A 118 -40.47 5.19 -3.13
CA ASN A 118 -39.87 6.50 -3.41
C ASN A 118 -40.68 7.24 -4.46
N THR A 119 -40.67 8.57 -4.39
CA THR A 119 -41.19 9.47 -5.43
C THR A 119 -40.12 10.40 -5.98
N GLU A 120 -38.91 10.30 -5.43
CA GLU A 120 -37.75 11.09 -5.73
C GLU A 120 -37.09 10.60 -7.02
N GLU A 121 -36.83 11.54 -7.92
CA GLU A 121 -36.29 11.27 -9.26
C GLU A 121 -34.76 11.11 -9.28
N THR A 122 -34.08 11.29 -8.13
CA THR A 122 -32.63 11.23 -8.01
C THR A 122 -32.22 10.23 -6.94
N ILE A 123 -31.16 9.47 -7.18
CA ILE A 123 -30.43 8.66 -6.19
C ILE A 123 -28.93 8.96 -6.27
N ASP A 124 -28.24 8.93 -5.12
CA ASP A 124 -26.78 8.92 -5.03
C ASP A 124 -26.26 7.50 -4.79
N ILE A 125 -25.18 7.12 -5.48
CA ILE A 125 -24.51 5.81 -5.30
C ILE A 125 -23.00 6.00 -5.23
N THR A 126 -22.38 5.37 -4.24
CA THR A 126 -20.93 5.22 -4.12
C THR A 126 -20.55 3.79 -4.50
N TRP A 127 -19.69 3.65 -5.50
CA TRP A 127 -19.30 2.34 -6.05
C TRP A 127 -18.06 1.76 -5.37
N LYS A 128 -17.94 0.44 -5.38
CA LYS A 128 -16.67 -0.25 -5.15
C LYS A 128 -15.88 -0.34 -6.45
N SER A 129 -14.60 -0.69 -6.36
CA SER A 129 -13.86 -1.15 -7.53
C SER A 129 -14.37 -2.53 -7.94
N PHE A 130 -14.48 -2.81 -9.23
CA PHE A 130 -14.84 -4.12 -9.77
C PHE A 130 -14.36 -4.27 -11.22
N ASP A 131 -14.37 -5.50 -11.74
CA ASP A 131 -13.94 -5.79 -13.11
C ASP A 131 -14.86 -5.10 -14.14
N PRO A 132 -14.33 -4.23 -15.04
CA PRO A 132 -15.12 -3.58 -16.08
C PRO A 132 -15.72 -4.55 -17.12
N SER A 133 -15.27 -5.81 -17.15
CA SER A 133 -15.87 -6.87 -17.96
C SER A 133 -17.18 -7.42 -17.36
N THR A 134 -17.43 -7.20 -16.06
CA THR A 134 -18.67 -7.62 -15.40
C THR A 134 -19.82 -6.69 -15.75
N ASP A 135 -20.93 -7.28 -16.24
CA ASP A 135 -22.14 -6.53 -16.55
C ASP A 135 -22.87 -6.13 -15.26
N VAL A 136 -22.67 -4.89 -14.83
CA VAL A 136 -23.37 -4.27 -13.70
C VAL A 136 -24.33 -3.21 -14.21
N PHE A 137 -25.57 -3.25 -13.71
CA PHE A 137 -26.65 -2.37 -14.14
C PHE A 137 -27.25 -1.61 -12.96
N LEU A 138 -27.37 -0.30 -13.09
CA LEU A 138 -28.29 0.49 -12.27
C LEU A 138 -29.64 0.56 -12.99
N VAL A 139 -30.67 0.04 -12.35
CA VAL A 139 -32.03 -0.02 -12.86
C VAL A 139 -32.89 0.98 -12.11
N THR A 140 -33.73 1.68 -12.87
CA THR A 140 -34.82 2.49 -12.33
C THR A 140 -36.13 2.06 -12.97
N TYR A 141 -37.09 1.69 -12.13
CA TYR A 141 -38.42 1.27 -12.52
C TYR A 141 -39.44 2.28 -12.00
N ALA A 142 -40.17 2.89 -12.91
CA ALA A 142 -41.16 3.91 -12.60
C ALA A 142 -42.58 3.37 -12.84
N GLU A 143 -43.46 3.52 -11.87
CA GLU A 143 -44.87 3.11 -11.96
C GLU A 143 -45.78 4.27 -11.60
N THR A 144 -46.79 4.51 -12.44
CA THR A 144 -47.79 5.56 -12.16
C THR A 144 -48.59 5.25 -10.89
N ALA A 145 -49.06 6.29 -10.18
CA ALA A 145 -49.84 6.15 -8.94
C ALA A 145 -51.04 5.18 -9.02
N THR A 146 -51.59 4.99 -10.23
CA THR A 146 -52.74 4.09 -10.47
C THR A 146 -52.34 2.64 -10.73
N GLY A 147 -51.04 2.34 -10.86
CA GLY A 147 -50.51 1.01 -11.21
C GLY A 147 -50.91 0.55 -12.61
N CYS A 148 -51.35 1.47 -13.49
CA CYS A 148 -51.89 1.14 -14.80
C CYS A 148 -50.81 1.07 -15.89
N THR A 149 -49.71 1.80 -15.69
CA THR A 149 -48.59 1.89 -16.63
C THR A 149 -47.28 2.02 -15.88
N ASP A 150 -46.27 1.38 -16.42
CA ASP A 150 -44.90 1.36 -15.92
C ASP A 150 -43.89 1.67 -17.04
N ASN A 151 -42.66 1.93 -16.64
CA ASN A 151 -41.52 2.00 -17.55
C ASN A 151 -40.22 1.66 -16.79
N VAL A 152 -39.18 1.24 -17.53
CA VAL A 152 -37.87 0.92 -16.97
C VAL A 152 -36.78 1.62 -17.75
N GLN A 153 -35.83 2.22 -17.03
CA GLN A 153 -34.59 2.72 -17.59
C GLN A 153 -33.42 2.00 -16.92
N VAL A 154 -32.39 1.71 -17.69
CA VAL A 154 -31.21 0.97 -17.22
C VAL A 154 -29.97 1.72 -17.64
N TYR A 155 -29.02 1.85 -16.72
CA TYR A 155 -27.67 2.34 -16.95
C TYR A 155 -26.72 1.15 -16.84
N LYS A 156 -25.88 0.93 -17.86
CA LYS A 156 -24.74 0.02 -17.74
C LYS A 156 -23.60 0.79 -17.08
N ILE A 157 -23.00 0.19 -16.05
CA ILE A 157 -21.94 0.78 -15.25
C ILE A 157 -20.63 0.08 -15.60
N VAL A 158 -19.62 0.85 -16.01
CA VAL A 158 -18.30 0.34 -16.39
C VAL A 158 -17.24 1.10 -15.59
N PRO A 159 -16.78 0.59 -14.44
CA PRO A 159 -15.89 1.32 -13.55
C PRO A 159 -14.57 1.64 -14.25
N VAL A 160 -13.92 2.70 -13.78
CA VAL A 160 -12.57 3.05 -14.25
C VAL A 160 -11.55 2.79 -13.17
N HIS A 161 -10.41 2.23 -13.60
CA HIS A 161 -9.24 2.04 -12.77
C HIS A 161 -8.66 3.40 -12.33
N ALA A 162 -8.45 3.55 -11.03
CA ALA A 162 -7.92 4.76 -10.41
C ALA A 162 -7.09 4.40 -9.16
N PHE A 163 -6.50 3.19 -9.15
CA PHE A 163 -5.67 2.73 -8.05
C PHE A 163 -4.51 3.68 -7.83
N THR A 164 -4.35 4.14 -6.59
CA THR A 164 -3.26 5.03 -6.22
C THR A 164 -2.57 4.51 -4.98
N LEU A 165 -1.26 4.64 -4.97
CA LEU A 165 -0.39 4.50 -3.83
C LEU A 165 0.16 5.88 -3.45
N ASP A 166 0.44 6.04 -2.15
CA ASP A 166 1.13 7.20 -1.61
C ASP A 166 1.88 6.77 -0.36
N MET A 167 3.03 7.40 -0.07
CA MET A 167 3.78 7.08 1.14
C MET A 167 4.27 8.28 1.95
N VAL A 168 4.61 8.01 3.20
CA VAL A 168 5.33 8.93 4.07
C VAL A 168 6.20 8.17 5.07
N ALA A 169 7.32 8.76 5.51
CA ALA A 169 8.10 8.16 6.58
C ALA A 169 7.32 8.21 7.91
N LEU A 170 7.55 7.20 8.74
CA LEU A 170 6.84 6.98 9.99
C LEU A 170 7.84 6.93 11.15
N GLY A 171 7.55 7.69 12.20
CA GLY A 171 8.29 7.59 13.45
C GLY A 171 7.92 6.40 14.30
N THR A 172 8.86 5.98 15.14
CA THR A 172 8.63 4.87 16.09
C THR A 172 7.52 5.17 17.10
N ASP A 173 7.11 6.42 17.23
CA ASP A 173 5.99 6.92 18.04
C ASP A 173 4.66 6.99 17.26
N GLY A 174 4.63 6.54 16.01
CA GLY A 174 3.44 6.54 15.14
C GLY A 174 3.22 7.87 14.39
N VAL A 175 4.14 8.83 14.50
CA VAL A 175 3.97 10.15 13.86
C VAL A 175 4.46 10.13 12.41
N LEU A 176 3.61 10.53 11.47
CA LEU A 176 3.95 10.70 10.06
C LEU A 176 4.88 11.90 9.86
N ASN A 177 5.92 11.76 9.03
CA ASN A 177 6.90 12.81 8.76
C ASN A 177 7.44 12.72 7.33
N THR A 178 7.29 13.79 6.55
CA THR A 178 7.76 13.85 5.15
C THR A 178 9.25 14.14 4.99
N ASN A 179 9.95 14.59 6.03
CA ASN A 179 11.37 14.93 6.00
C ASN A 179 12.07 14.32 7.21
N ARG A 180 12.11 12.98 7.25
CA ARG A 180 12.67 12.24 8.38
C ARG A 180 14.11 11.82 8.09
N GLU A 181 14.98 12.09 9.04
CA GLU A 181 16.31 11.50 9.15
C GLU A 181 16.44 10.85 10.52
N ASP A 182 17.24 9.79 10.60
CA ASP A 182 17.56 9.14 11.86
C ASP A 182 19.08 8.98 12.01
N CYS A 183 19.53 8.82 13.25
CA CYS A 183 20.89 8.36 13.49
C CYS A 183 21.02 6.88 13.11
N VAL A 184 22.20 6.50 12.61
CA VAL A 184 22.56 5.08 12.60
C VAL A 184 22.43 4.48 14.00
N SER A 185 22.06 3.20 14.07
CA SER A 185 21.90 2.44 15.30
C SER A 185 23.10 2.61 16.22
N LYS A 186 22.94 2.52 17.54
CA LYS A 186 24.11 2.48 18.43
C LYS A 186 24.92 1.20 18.20
N VAL A 187 26.22 1.24 18.49
CA VAL A 187 27.07 0.04 18.57
C VAL A 187 26.45 -0.91 19.60
N GLN A 188 26.18 -2.14 19.18
CA GLN A 188 25.53 -3.17 20.03
C GLN A 188 26.57 -4.04 20.73
N GLY A 189 27.73 -4.21 20.11
CA GLY A 189 28.81 -5.03 20.63
C GLY A 189 30.19 -4.54 20.21
N ALA A 190 31.15 -4.71 21.11
CA ALA A 190 32.57 -4.53 20.84
C ALA A 190 33.34 -5.51 21.74
N ALA A 191 34.03 -6.48 21.12
CA ALA A 191 34.76 -7.52 21.85
C ALA A 191 36.15 -7.74 21.26
N TRP A 192 37.17 -7.84 22.12
CA TRP A 192 38.52 -8.18 21.68
C TRP A 192 38.61 -9.64 21.23
N ASP A 193 39.04 -9.88 19.99
CA ASP A 193 39.43 -11.19 19.51
C ASP A 193 40.97 -11.32 19.58
N ALA A 194 41.43 -12.02 20.60
CA ALA A 194 42.86 -12.27 20.81
C ALA A 194 43.52 -13.12 19.71
N THR A 195 42.74 -13.86 18.93
CA THR A 195 43.23 -14.70 17.84
C THR A 195 43.45 -13.87 16.58
N ALA A 196 42.48 -13.04 16.23
CA ALA A 196 42.55 -12.15 15.07
C ALA A 196 43.38 -10.88 15.35
N GLY A 197 43.54 -10.51 16.63
CA GLY A 197 44.26 -9.31 17.03
C GLY A 197 43.48 -8.02 16.74
N GLU A 198 42.15 -8.08 16.75
CA GLU A 198 41.24 -6.99 16.40
C GLU A 198 40.07 -6.87 17.40
N VAL A 199 39.39 -5.73 17.38
CA VAL A 199 38.10 -5.57 18.06
C VAL A 199 37.00 -5.98 17.09
N VAL A 200 36.24 -7.01 17.46
CA VAL A 200 35.03 -7.43 16.76
C VAL A 200 33.90 -6.47 17.08
N MET A 201 33.47 -5.73 16.06
CA MET A 201 32.43 -4.72 16.17
C MET A 201 31.07 -5.28 15.69
N ASP A 202 30.03 -4.93 16.41
CA ASP A 202 28.63 -5.08 15.98
C ASP A 202 28.01 -3.67 15.97
N TYR A 203 27.86 -3.14 14.76
CA TYR A 203 27.31 -1.80 14.54
C TYR A 203 25.77 -1.76 14.60
N GLY A 204 25.12 -2.91 14.80
CA GLY A 204 23.69 -3.01 15.03
C GLY A 204 22.83 -2.80 13.79
N VAL A 205 21.53 -2.61 14.05
CA VAL A 205 20.48 -2.61 13.04
C VAL A 205 19.60 -1.37 13.18
N ASN A 206 19.30 -0.71 12.06
CA ASN A 206 18.24 0.29 11.98
C ASN A 206 16.94 -0.36 11.47
N TYR A 207 15.82 0.05 12.07
CA TYR A 207 14.49 -0.14 11.50
C TYR A 207 13.97 1.24 11.09
N ILE A 208 13.71 1.40 9.80
CA ILE A 208 13.11 2.59 9.22
C ILE A 208 11.68 2.20 8.84
N TYR A 209 10.71 3.05 9.17
CA TYR A 209 9.30 2.76 8.89
C TYR A 209 8.71 3.75 7.91
N PHE A 210 7.81 3.26 7.09
CA PHE A 210 7.00 4.03 6.17
C PHE A 210 5.54 3.63 6.37
N ALA A 211 4.62 4.58 6.24
CA ALA A 211 3.22 4.28 6.04
C ALA A 211 2.93 4.42 4.55
N VAL A 212 2.39 3.37 3.94
CA VAL A 212 1.99 3.35 2.53
C VAL A 212 0.48 3.22 2.48
N THR A 213 -0.21 4.18 1.87
CA THR A 213 -1.65 4.15 1.66
C THR A 213 -1.95 3.65 0.26
N ALA A 214 -2.98 2.83 0.14
CA ALA A 214 -3.55 2.36 -1.11
C ALA A 214 -5.03 2.76 -1.19
N ALA A 215 -5.48 3.28 -2.32
CA ALA A 215 -6.87 3.71 -2.52
C ALA A 215 -7.44 3.20 -3.85
N ASN A 216 -8.77 3.19 -3.95
CA ASN A 216 -9.52 2.81 -5.17
C ASN A 216 -9.26 1.40 -5.72
N PHE A 217 -8.92 0.42 -4.87
CA PHE A 217 -8.70 -0.96 -5.31
C PHE A 217 -9.82 -1.92 -4.91
N SER A 218 -9.92 -3.04 -5.62
CA SER A 218 -10.80 -4.17 -5.27
C SER A 218 -10.00 -5.41 -4.97
N HIS A 219 -10.58 -6.29 -4.16
CA HIS A 219 -10.05 -7.58 -3.72
C HIS A 219 -8.74 -7.50 -2.94
N SER A 220 -7.65 -7.07 -3.56
CA SER A 220 -6.30 -6.95 -2.98
C SER A 220 -5.33 -6.33 -3.98
N TRP A 221 -4.15 -5.92 -3.51
CA TRP A 221 -3.00 -5.56 -4.35
C TRP A 221 -1.72 -6.21 -3.83
N LEU A 222 -0.73 -6.43 -4.69
CA LEU A 222 0.55 -7.00 -4.33
C LEU A 222 1.64 -5.92 -4.34
N PRO A 223 2.19 -5.53 -3.16
CA PRO A 223 3.24 -4.52 -3.09
C PRO A 223 4.56 -5.00 -3.68
N THR A 224 5.29 -4.05 -4.24
CA THR A 224 6.72 -4.15 -4.49
C THR A 224 7.44 -2.90 -4.01
N PHE A 225 8.67 -3.06 -3.54
CA PHE A 225 9.45 -1.97 -2.97
C PHE A 225 10.82 -1.91 -3.65
N GLN A 226 11.22 -0.73 -4.11
CA GLN A 226 12.57 -0.49 -4.59
C GLN A 226 13.37 0.23 -3.51
N VAL A 227 14.59 -0.25 -3.27
CA VAL A 227 15.53 0.39 -2.34
C VAL A 227 16.81 0.69 -3.10
N GLU A 228 17.05 1.97 -3.34
CA GLU A 228 18.32 2.49 -3.83
C GLU A 228 19.12 3.05 -2.67
N SER A 229 20.39 2.69 -2.58
CA SER A 229 21.25 3.21 -1.53
C SER A 229 22.72 3.11 -1.87
N ASP A 230 23.49 4.08 -1.41
CA ASP A 230 24.97 4.05 -1.40
C ASP A 230 25.53 2.78 -0.71
N MET A 231 24.74 2.12 0.15
CA MET A 231 25.10 0.86 0.82
C MET A 231 25.02 -0.38 -0.07
N VAL A 232 24.19 -0.40 -1.12
CA VAL A 232 24.02 -1.58 -1.99
C VAL A 232 25.34 -1.93 -2.68
N ALA A 233 26.12 -0.91 -3.05
CA ALA A 233 27.42 -1.06 -3.68
C ALA A 233 28.55 -1.43 -2.68
N ALA A 234 28.37 -1.15 -1.38
CA ALA A 234 29.37 -1.32 -0.35
C ALA A 234 29.16 -2.67 0.37
N GLY A 235 29.67 -3.76 -0.22
CA GLY A 235 29.56 -5.11 0.32
C GLY A 235 29.89 -5.19 1.81
N GLY A 236 28.89 -5.55 2.63
CA GLY A 236 29.02 -5.62 4.08
C GLY A 236 27.71 -5.40 4.84
N ASN A 237 26.73 -4.71 4.25
CA ASN A 237 25.41 -4.48 4.86
C ASN A 237 24.36 -5.42 4.28
N THR A 238 23.31 -5.72 5.05
CA THR A 238 22.14 -6.45 4.53
C THR A 238 20.88 -5.63 4.73
N MET A 239 20.04 -5.58 3.69
CA MET A 239 18.73 -4.94 3.74
C MET A 239 17.62 -5.96 3.60
N ALA A 240 16.52 -5.72 4.29
CA ALA A 240 15.29 -6.50 4.16
C ALA A 240 14.09 -5.58 4.28
N VAL A 241 13.03 -5.86 3.53
CA VAL A 241 11.76 -5.14 3.63
C VAL A 241 10.71 -6.10 4.12
N ASP A 242 9.92 -5.67 5.10
CA ASP A 242 8.74 -6.38 5.57
C ASP A 242 7.57 -5.41 5.65
N TRP A 243 6.34 -5.90 5.65
CA TRP A 243 5.15 -5.06 5.81
C TRP A 243 4.15 -5.65 6.80
N ALA A 244 3.26 -4.83 7.35
CA ALA A 244 2.21 -5.26 8.26
C ALA A 244 1.03 -4.30 8.24
N TYR A 245 -0.14 -4.76 8.67
CA TYR A 245 -1.23 -3.84 9.01
C TYR A 245 -0.85 -2.97 10.23
N PRO A 246 -1.40 -1.76 10.40
CA PRO A 246 -0.95 -0.82 11.43
C PRO A 246 -0.92 -1.37 12.86
N THR A 247 -1.92 -2.16 13.24
CA THR A 247 -1.98 -2.78 14.57
C THR A 247 -0.99 -3.95 14.71
N ASP A 248 -0.82 -4.72 13.64
CA ASP A 248 0.09 -5.86 13.58
C ASP A 248 1.56 -5.42 13.65
N ALA A 249 1.90 -4.31 13.01
CA ALA A 249 3.23 -3.71 13.00
C ALA A 249 3.76 -3.43 14.43
N VAL A 250 2.87 -2.96 15.33
CA VAL A 250 3.18 -2.71 16.74
C VAL A 250 3.26 -4.01 17.54
N SER A 251 2.43 -4.99 17.20
CA SER A 251 2.44 -6.31 17.86
C SER A 251 3.65 -7.17 17.46
N GLY A 252 4.35 -6.81 16.37
CA GLY A 252 5.50 -7.51 15.84
C GLY A 252 5.17 -8.62 14.85
N THR A 253 3.96 -8.62 14.27
CA THR A 253 3.56 -9.56 13.21
C THR A 253 3.83 -8.91 11.86
N TRP A 254 4.80 -9.45 11.12
CA TRP A 254 5.27 -8.89 9.85
C TRP A 254 5.13 -9.94 8.74
N ASN A 255 4.66 -9.49 7.58
CA ASN A 255 4.65 -10.23 6.33
C ASN A 255 5.97 -10.00 5.60
N SER A 256 6.55 -11.07 5.07
CA SER A 256 7.85 -11.04 4.43
C SER A 256 7.78 -10.60 2.97
N THR A 257 8.94 -10.22 2.46
CA THR A 257 9.19 -10.01 1.03
C THR A 257 10.29 -10.93 0.55
N THR A 258 10.25 -11.25 -0.73
CA THR A 258 11.34 -11.91 -1.43
C THR A 258 12.21 -10.86 -2.13
N ALA A 259 13.51 -10.86 -1.83
CA ALA A 259 14.48 -10.01 -2.49
C ALA A 259 14.79 -10.51 -3.91
N GLY A 260 14.65 -9.62 -4.88
CA GLY A 260 15.10 -9.76 -6.26
C GLY A 260 16.18 -8.72 -6.59
N SER A 261 16.91 -8.96 -7.67
CA SER A 261 17.83 -7.97 -8.21
C SER A 261 17.05 -6.93 -9.03
N GLY A 262 17.18 -5.66 -8.66
CA GLY A 262 16.82 -4.54 -9.53
C GLY A 262 17.92 -4.28 -10.56
N ASP A 263 18.26 -3.02 -10.77
CA ASP A 263 19.45 -2.65 -11.56
C ASP A 263 20.74 -2.80 -10.72
N PHE A 264 21.88 -2.24 -11.17
CA PHE A 264 23.14 -2.35 -10.43
C PHE A 264 23.15 -1.59 -9.09
N THR A 265 22.18 -0.70 -8.87
CA THR A 265 22.11 0.23 -7.74
C THR A 265 20.87 0.01 -6.86
N SER A 266 19.89 -0.76 -7.32
CA SER A 266 18.64 -1.01 -6.63
C SER A 266 18.40 -2.48 -6.26
N ASN A 267 17.78 -2.70 -5.11
CA ASN A 267 17.16 -3.97 -4.76
C ASN A 267 15.64 -3.85 -4.89
N ILE A 268 15.00 -4.87 -5.44
CA ILE A 268 13.54 -4.95 -5.51
C ILE A 268 13.07 -6.00 -4.51
N PHE A 269 12.08 -5.66 -3.71
CA PHE A 269 11.47 -6.56 -2.73
C PHE A 269 10.01 -6.74 -3.09
N THR A 270 9.62 -7.95 -3.48
CA THR A 270 8.23 -8.29 -3.80
C THR A 270 7.59 -8.92 -2.59
N ALA A 271 6.42 -8.43 -2.17
CA ALA A 271 5.66 -9.04 -1.08
C ALA A 271 5.32 -10.51 -1.40
N ASP A 272 5.44 -11.38 -0.39
CA ASP A 272 5.08 -12.80 -0.55
C ASP A 272 3.55 -12.99 -0.52
N ASP A 273 2.85 -12.09 0.17
CA ASP A 273 1.39 -12.07 0.32
C ASP A 273 0.82 -10.73 -0.15
N ALA A 274 -0.40 -10.77 -0.70
CA ALA A 274 -1.11 -9.58 -1.11
C ALA A 274 -1.76 -8.85 0.08
N VAL A 275 -1.91 -7.53 -0.06
CA VAL A 275 -2.62 -6.67 0.88
C VAL A 275 -4.11 -6.76 0.59
N LEU A 276 -4.86 -7.26 1.58
CA LEU A 276 -6.33 -7.33 1.55
C LEU A 276 -6.93 -6.07 2.19
N PRO A 277 -8.14 -5.63 1.76
CA PRO A 277 -8.92 -4.63 2.46
C PRO A 277 -9.17 -5.02 3.92
N SER A 278 -9.14 -4.04 4.80
CA SER A 278 -9.39 -4.24 6.23
C SER A 278 -10.85 -4.63 6.49
N GLY A 279 -11.09 -5.33 7.61
CA GLY A 279 -12.43 -5.70 8.04
C GLY A 279 -13.20 -6.68 7.13
N GLY A 280 -12.52 -7.29 6.14
CA GLY A 280 -13.15 -8.21 5.18
C GLY A 280 -13.95 -7.51 4.09
N ALA A 281 -13.66 -6.24 3.82
CA ALA A 281 -14.27 -5.52 2.70
C ALA A 281 -13.84 -6.13 1.34
N ALA A 282 -14.68 -5.95 0.32
CA ALA A 282 -14.40 -6.38 -1.05
C ALA A 282 -13.48 -5.40 -1.81
N GLY A 283 -13.18 -4.23 -1.25
CA GLY A 283 -12.35 -3.20 -1.84
C GLY A 283 -12.23 -1.98 -0.93
N VAL A 284 -11.41 -1.01 -1.35
CA VAL A 284 -11.11 0.22 -0.64
C VAL A 284 -11.46 1.41 -1.52
N ASP A 285 -12.06 2.43 -0.90
CA ASP A 285 -12.50 3.66 -1.55
C ASP A 285 -11.38 4.71 -1.68
N ALA A 286 -11.74 5.92 -2.10
CA ALA A 286 -10.82 7.03 -2.29
C ALA A 286 -10.20 7.56 -0.97
N SER A 287 -10.73 7.18 0.20
CA SER A 287 -10.13 7.51 1.49
C SER A 287 -8.86 6.71 1.75
N GLY A 288 -8.73 5.55 1.10
CA GLY A 288 -7.60 4.66 1.21
C GLY A 288 -7.49 3.91 2.54
N GLU A 289 -6.62 2.91 2.54
CA GLU A 289 -6.18 2.18 3.72
C GLU A 289 -4.66 2.02 3.64
N CYS A 290 -3.99 1.95 4.79
CA CYS A 290 -2.53 1.86 4.80
C CYS A 290 -1.97 0.60 5.44
N ILE A 291 -0.82 0.21 4.94
CA ILE A 291 0.12 -0.72 5.56
C ILE A 291 1.30 0.04 6.14
N ILE A 292 2.02 -0.61 7.05
CA ILE A 292 3.30 -0.14 7.57
C ILE A 292 4.39 -0.99 6.96
N VAL A 293 5.38 -0.34 6.38
CA VAL A 293 6.54 -1.00 5.78
C VAL A 293 7.74 -0.74 6.68
N ARG A 294 8.55 -1.78 6.92
CA ARG A 294 9.80 -1.70 7.67
C ARG A 294 10.96 -2.05 6.75
N LEU A 295 11.83 -1.07 6.52
CA LEU A 295 13.16 -1.31 5.97
C LEU A 295 14.12 -1.61 7.13
N THR A 296 14.66 -2.82 7.13
CA THR A 296 15.72 -3.25 8.03
C THR A 296 17.07 -2.99 7.36
N VAL A 297 17.94 -2.23 8.02
CA VAL A 297 19.32 -1.99 7.58
C VAL A 297 20.25 -2.54 8.65
N ASP A 298 20.89 -3.67 8.36
CA ASP A 298 21.94 -4.25 9.20
C ASP A 298 23.29 -3.70 8.78
N HIS A 299 23.93 -2.96 9.69
CA HIS A 299 25.24 -2.36 9.46
C HIS A 299 26.37 -3.38 9.57
N ASN A 300 26.13 -4.58 10.11
CA ASN A 300 27.14 -5.61 10.36
C ASN A 300 28.45 -5.01 10.92
N LYS A 301 29.48 -4.99 10.08
CA LYS A 301 30.86 -4.52 10.34
C LYS A 301 31.14 -3.10 9.80
N ASN A 302 30.16 -2.48 9.15
CA ASN A 302 30.28 -1.14 8.61
C ASN A 302 30.13 -0.08 9.71
N GLU A 303 31.22 0.61 10.01
CA GLU A 303 31.22 1.69 11.01
C GLU A 303 30.32 2.86 10.61
N THR A 304 30.08 3.07 9.32
CA THR A 304 29.22 4.15 8.79
C THR A 304 29.67 5.54 9.25
N LEU A 305 30.85 5.96 8.77
CA LEU A 305 31.44 7.29 9.02
C LEU A 305 30.96 8.37 8.05
N ALA A 306 30.24 7.99 6.99
CA ALA A 306 29.56 8.89 6.07
C ALA A 306 28.05 8.67 6.19
N ALA A 307 27.26 9.70 5.85
CA ALA A 307 25.82 9.57 5.77
C ALA A 307 25.44 8.49 4.74
N ILE A 308 24.37 7.76 5.01
CA ILE A 308 23.76 6.86 4.04
C ILE A 308 22.50 7.54 3.53
N ASN A 309 22.42 7.70 2.21
CA ASN A 309 21.19 8.06 1.54
C ASN A 309 20.47 6.79 1.08
N ILE A 310 19.16 6.78 1.26
CA ILE A 310 18.27 5.69 0.89
C ILE A 310 17.11 6.33 0.15
N ASP A 311 16.92 5.95 -1.11
CA ASP A 311 15.74 6.32 -1.87
C ASP A 311 14.83 5.09 -1.85
N PHE A 312 13.74 5.20 -1.09
CA PHE A 312 12.77 4.13 -0.91
C PHE A 312 11.55 4.42 -1.77
N ALA A 313 11.23 3.53 -2.71
CA ALA A 313 10.06 3.65 -3.55
C ALA A 313 9.11 2.47 -3.38
N VAL A 314 7.82 2.71 -3.62
CA VAL A 314 6.77 1.68 -3.59
C VAL A 314 6.03 1.67 -4.92
N ASP A 315 5.59 0.48 -5.33
CA ASP A 315 4.69 0.24 -6.44
C ASP A 315 3.77 -0.94 -6.05
N GLY A 316 2.73 -1.17 -6.82
CA GLY A 316 1.86 -2.32 -6.63
C GLY A 316 0.97 -2.58 -7.83
N ILE A 317 0.58 -3.85 -7.98
CA ILE A 317 -0.39 -4.26 -9.00
C ILE A 317 -1.61 -4.82 -8.28
N MET A 318 -2.81 -4.39 -8.68
CA MET A 318 -4.05 -4.97 -8.16
C MET A 318 -4.26 -6.40 -8.64
N TYR A 319 -5.09 -7.14 -7.91
CA TYR A 319 -5.56 -8.45 -8.34
C TYR A 319 -6.34 -8.34 -9.65
N ASP A 320 -5.91 -9.08 -10.67
CA ASP A 320 -6.62 -9.24 -11.92
C ASP A 320 -7.55 -10.47 -11.83
N PRO A 321 -8.89 -10.29 -11.78
CA PRO A 321 -9.81 -11.42 -11.71
C PRO A 321 -9.82 -12.27 -12.98
N SER A 322 -9.41 -11.72 -14.13
CA SER A 322 -9.38 -12.45 -15.40
C SER A 322 -8.25 -13.48 -15.47
N THR A 323 -7.12 -13.21 -14.80
CA THR A 323 -5.95 -14.08 -14.75
C THR A 323 -5.69 -14.70 -13.37
N SER A 324 -6.42 -14.23 -12.35
CA SER A 324 -6.21 -14.59 -10.94
C SER A 324 -4.75 -14.34 -10.48
N ALA A 325 -4.18 -13.21 -10.89
CA ALA A 325 -2.77 -12.88 -10.67
C ALA A 325 -2.53 -11.36 -10.51
N TYR A 326 -1.30 -10.99 -10.16
CA TYR A 326 -0.84 -9.59 -10.00
C TYR A 326 0.22 -9.26 -11.07
N ALA A 327 -0.13 -9.46 -12.34
CA ALA A 327 0.81 -9.34 -13.46
C ALA A 327 0.35 -8.40 -14.57
N THR A 328 -0.87 -7.88 -14.48
CA THR A 328 -1.46 -7.01 -15.50
C THR A 328 -1.02 -5.58 -15.21
N ALA A 329 -0.05 -5.09 -15.99
CA ALA A 329 0.55 -3.77 -15.78
C ALA A 329 -0.47 -2.65 -15.74
N ASP A 330 -1.54 -2.71 -16.56
CA ASP A 330 -2.61 -1.70 -16.60
C ASP A 330 -3.43 -1.59 -15.28
N LEU A 331 -3.25 -2.54 -14.36
CA LEU A 331 -3.81 -2.51 -13.01
C LEU A 331 -2.80 -2.05 -11.94
N GLY A 332 -1.66 -1.51 -12.37
CA GLY A 332 -0.64 -0.92 -11.53
C GLY A 332 -1.08 0.40 -10.90
N ASP A 333 -0.25 0.90 -9.99
CA ASP A 333 -0.40 2.22 -9.39
C ASP A 333 -0.45 3.31 -10.47
N LEU A 334 -1.36 4.27 -10.32
CA LEU A 334 -1.55 5.35 -11.28
C LEU A 334 -1.10 6.69 -10.72
N HIS A 335 -0.49 7.49 -11.59
CA HIS A 335 0.00 8.82 -11.24
C HIS A 335 -0.44 9.89 -12.25
N THR A 336 -0.49 11.16 -11.81
CA THR A 336 -1.13 12.25 -12.57
C THR A 336 -0.31 13.50 -12.84
N THR A 337 0.88 13.60 -12.27
CA THR A 337 1.78 14.71 -12.55
C THR A 337 2.95 14.18 -13.32
N ASP A 338 3.20 14.75 -14.51
CA ASP A 338 4.43 14.63 -15.28
C ASP A 338 5.62 14.42 -14.34
N GLY A 339 6.07 13.17 -14.23
CA GLY A 339 7.34 12.86 -13.60
C GLY A 339 8.44 13.66 -14.29
N PRO A 340 9.65 13.74 -13.73
CA PRO A 340 10.75 14.49 -14.35
C PRO A 340 11.06 14.07 -15.81
N ASP A 341 10.59 12.89 -16.23
CA ASP A 341 10.73 12.33 -17.59
C ASP A 341 9.45 12.33 -18.46
N ALA A 342 8.31 12.86 -17.98
CA ALA A 342 7.10 12.90 -18.79
C ALA A 342 7.25 13.93 -19.91
N GLY A 343 7.38 13.41 -21.13
CA GLY A 343 7.37 14.20 -22.34
C GLY A 343 6.09 15.03 -22.43
N THR A 344 6.21 16.29 -22.83
CA THR A 344 5.10 17.24 -22.91
C THR A 344 3.89 16.66 -23.66
N ALA A 345 2.78 16.51 -22.94
CA ALA A 345 1.41 16.20 -23.39
C ALA A 345 1.14 14.77 -23.91
N ASP A 346 0.60 13.89 -23.04
CA ASP A 346 -0.60 13.04 -23.27
C ASP A 346 -0.68 11.74 -22.43
N ASP A 347 0.27 11.40 -21.55
CA ASP A 347 0.29 10.08 -20.89
C ASP A 347 -0.38 10.03 -19.49
N CYS A 348 -1.47 10.77 -19.24
CA CYS A 348 -2.12 10.74 -17.92
C CYS A 348 -3.48 9.99 -17.96
N PRO A 349 -3.74 9.00 -17.07
CA PRO A 349 -2.83 8.47 -16.07
C PRO A 349 -1.86 7.46 -16.71
N TRP A 350 -0.67 7.31 -16.14
CA TRP A 350 0.23 6.20 -16.45
C TRP A 350 0.46 5.34 -15.22
N VAL A 351 0.93 4.13 -15.48
CA VAL A 351 1.55 3.28 -14.48
C VAL A 351 3.01 3.73 -14.36
N ASP A 352 3.38 4.28 -13.20
CA ASP A 352 4.66 4.97 -13.04
C ASP A 352 5.78 4.07 -12.51
N GLY A 353 5.42 2.91 -11.97
CA GLY A 353 6.36 2.03 -11.32
C GLY A 353 6.87 2.68 -10.02
N TYR A 354 8.16 2.97 -9.97
CA TYR A 354 8.80 3.53 -8.76
C TYR A 354 9.08 5.04 -8.85
N ALA A 355 8.52 5.74 -9.84
CA ALA A 355 9.00 7.08 -10.21
C ALA A 355 8.45 8.22 -9.34
N ASN A 356 7.23 8.12 -8.80
CA ASN A 356 6.62 9.22 -8.05
C ASN A 356 6.35 8.90 -6.59
N ASP A 357 6.09 7.64 -6.29
CA ASP A 357 6.02 7.13 -4.92
C ASP A 357 7.41 6.80 -4.41
N VAL A 358 8.19 7.85 -4.17
CA VAL A 358 9.58 7.78 -3.69
C VAL A 358 9.78 8.69 -2.49
N LEU A 359 10.58 8.25 -1.53
CA LEU A 359 10.98 9.02 -0.37
C LEU A 359 12.48 8.90 -0.12
N ASP A 360 13.14 10.06 -0.08
CA ASP A 360 14.55 10.17 0.30
C ASP A 360 14.67 10.10 1.82
N TYR A 361 15.52 9.20 2.32
CA TYR A 361 15.77 8.99 3.73
C TYR A 361 17.27 9.03 4.02
N THR A 362 17.67 9.76 5.06
CA THR A 362 19.08 9.84 5.47
C THR A 362 19.31 9.18 6.82
N LEU A 363 20.30 8.28 6.88
CA LEU A 363 20.91 7.85 8.14
C LEU A 363 22.18 8.65 8.41
N THR A 364 22.17 9.43 9.48
CA THR A 364 23.32 10.28 9.85
C THR A 364 24.49 9.45 10.38
N PRO A 365 25.74 9.83 10.06
CA PRO A 365 26.93 9.03 10.36
C PRO A 365 27.23 8.91 11.85
N ARG A 366 28.08 7.93 12.19
CA ARG A 366 28.70 7.88 13.52
C ARG A 366 29.71 9.02 13.73
N PRO A 367 29.90 9.45 14.99
CA PRO A 367 31.04 10.28 15.34
C PRO A 367 32.37 9.59 15.02
N THR A 368 33.30 10.33 14.41
CA THR A 368 34.68 9.86 14.22
C THR A 368 35.45 9.96 15.54
N VAL A 369 36.25 8.93 15.84
CA VAL A 369 37.20 8.92 16.97
C VAL A 369 38.62 8.85 16.39
N THR A 370 39.47 9.80 16.77
CA THR A 370 40.88 9.87 16.34
C THR A 370 41.82 9.76 17.53
N ASP A 371 42.98 9.14 17.36
CA ASP A 371 43.96 9.01 18.43
C ASP A 371 44.66 10.36 18.66
N GLY A 372 44.83 10.71 19.92
CA GLY A 372 45.52 11.92 20.37
C GLY A 372 46.72 11.62 21.27
N THR A 373 47.09 10.34 21.42
CA THR A 373 48.16 9.90 22.31
C THR A 373 49.52 10.19 21.68
N ALA A 374 50.49 10.63 22.50
CA ALA A 374 51.85 10.88 22.05
C ALA A 374 52.77 9.69 22.40
N PRO A 375 53.72 9.32 21.52
CA PRO A 375 53.97 9.88 20.19
C PRO A 375 52.81 9.58 19.24
N ALA A 376 52.49 10.53 18.35
CA ALA A 376 51.38 10.37 17.42
C ALA A 376 51.61 9.12 16.55
N GLY A 377 50.73 8.13 16.70
CA GLY A 377 50.68 6.88 15.96
C GLY A 377 49.21 6.48 15.74
N ASP A 378 48.99 5.44 14.93
CA ASP A 378 47.68 4.77 14.88
C ASP A 378 47.72 3.66 15.94
N ASP A 379 47.64 4.05 17.21
CA ASP A 379 47.72 3.12 18.34
C ASP A 379 46.36 2.45 18.64
N PHE A 380 45.35 2.72 17.81
CA PHE A 380 44.08 2.02 17.92
C PHE A 380 44.23 0.55 17.53
N LEU A 381 43.58 -0.31 18.31
CA LEU A 381 43.40 -1.69 17.90
C LEU A 381 42.59 -1.70 16.59
N PRO A 382 42.98 -2.50 15.59
CA PRO A 382 42.22 -2.60 14.36
C PRO A 382 40.79 -3.07 14.65
N LYS A 383 39.84 -2.53 13.88
CA LYS A 383 38.42 -2.91 13.87
C LYS A 383 38.15 -3.71 12.59
N ASN A 384 37.06 -4.47 12.57
CA ASN A 384 36.90 -5.58 11.64
C ASN A 384 35.65 -5.57 10.78
#